data_AF-A0A0F9C4B2-F1
#
_entry.id   AF-A0A0F9C4B2-F1
#
_cell.length_a   1.000
_cell.length_b   1.000
_cell.length_c   1.000
_cell.angle_alpha   90.00
_cell.angle_beta   90.00
_cell.angle_gamma   90.00
#
_symmetry.space_group_name_H-M   'P 1'
#
loop_
_entity.id
_entity.type
_entity.pdbx_description
1 polymer ?
#
loop_
_entity_poly.entity_id
_entity_poly.type
_entity_poly.pdbx_seq_one_letter_code
_entity_poly.pdbx_strand_id
1 'polypeptide(L)'
;MRKCNITVYDYHDAIHGSYFNRKPDIEPVKYEVEAWCVGGDYGIRAFFFIGDMFCTADGDDGHWWLVNRCSKGWLKEIKEAIVAVELNS
;
A
#
# COMPACT_ATOMS: atom_id res chain seq x y z
N MET A 1 10.82 11.30 2.27
CA MET A 1 9.50 10.85 1.75
C MET A 1 8.40 11.76 2.28
N ARG A 2 7.32 12.00 1.51
CA ARG A 2 6.17 12.78 2.00
C ARG A 2 5.05 11.85 2.43
N LYS A 3 4.53 12.07 3.63
CA LYS A 3 3.29 11.44 4.08
C LYS A 3 2.09 12.09 3.40
N CYS A 4 1.18 11.28 2.87
CA CYS A 4 -0.02 11.74 2.20
C CYS A 4 -1.23 10.90 2.62
N ASN A 5 -2.38 11.54 2.82
CA ASN A 5 -3.64 10.84 3.09
C ASN A 5 -4.19 10.35 1.75
N ILE A 6 -4.46 9.05 1.65
CA ILE A 6 -4.93 8.39 0.44
C ILE A 6 -6.13 7.50 0.74
N THR A 7 -6.95 7.27 -0.27
CA THR A 7 -7.99 6.23 -0.24
C THR A 7 -7.53 5.05 -1.07
N VAL A 8 -7.33 3.91 -0.44
CA VAL A 8 -6.91 2.66 -1.08
C VAL A 8 -8.11 1.75 -1.30
N TYR A 9 -8.19 1.18 -2.49
CA TYR A 9 -9.25 0.28 -2.93
C TYR A 9 -8.74 -1.16 -2.95
N ASP A 10 -9.39 -2.02 -2.17
CA ASP A 10 -9.16 -3.46 -2.17
C ASP A 10 -10.29 -4.16 -2.94
N TYR A 11 -10.03 -4.47 -4.20
CA TYR A 11 -10.99 -5.10 -5.11
C TYR A 11 -11.11 -6.61 -4.91
N HIS A 12 -10.12 -7.27 -4.30
CA HIS A 12 -9.97 -8.72 -4.40
C HIS A 12 -9.69 -9.40 -3.06
N ASP A 13 -9.93 -8.71 -1.95
CA ASP A 13 -9.49 -9.18 -0.63
C ASP A 13 -7.96 -9.40 -0.60
N ALA A 14 -7.24 -8.53 -1.31
CA ALA A 14 -5.79 -8.53 -1.42
C ALA A 14 -5.15 -8.33 -0.04
N ILE A 15 -5.86 -7.69 0.89
CA ILE A 15 -5.45 -7.55 2.29
C ILE A 15 -5.19 -8.91 2.96
N HIS A 16 -5.99 -9.93 2.65
CA HIS A 16 -5.84 -11.30 3.16
C HIS A 16 -4.99 -12.20 2.24
N GLY A 17 -4.41 -11.65 1.17
CA GLY A 17 -3.53 -12.37 0.25
C GLY A 17 -4.27 -13.25 -0.75
N SER A 18 -5.52 -12.91 -1.10
CA SER A 18 -6.24 -13.54 -2.20
C SER A 18 -5.55 -13.25 -3.54
N TYR A 19 -5.02 -14.29 -4.18
CA TYR A 19 -4.35 -14.21 -5.48
C TYR A 19 -5.39 -14.31 -6.62
N PHE A 20 -5.47 -13.25 -7.43
CA PHE A 20 -5.91 -13.29 -8.83
C PHE A 20 -7.31 -13.81 -9.20
N ASN A 21 -8.34 -13.62 -8.37
CA ASN A 21 -9.72 -13.75 -8.87
C ASN A 21 -10.34 -12.36 -9.00
N ARG A 22 -10.10 -11.69 -10.14
CA ARG A 22 -10.88 -10.52 -10.56
C ARG A 22 -12.34 -10.94 -10.62
N LYS A 23 -13.09 -10.66 -9.57
CA LYS A 23 -14.55 -10.72 -9.56
C LYS A 23 -15.03 -9.32 -9.93
N PRO A 24 -15.38 -9.08 -11.22
CA PRO A 24 -15.75 -7.74 -11.68
C PRO A 24 -17.00 -7.18 -10.98
N ASP A 25 -17.77 -8.03 -10.29
CA ASP A 25 -19.03 -7.67 -9.65
C ASP A 25 -18.92 -7.37 -8.14
N ILE A 26 -17.71 -7.27 -7.59
CA ILE A 26 -17.51 -6.95 -6.17
C ILE A 26 -17.13 -5.49 -6.02
N GLU A 27 -17.95 -4.74 -5.27
CA GLU A 27 -17.62 -3.40 -4.80
C GLU A 27 -16.34 -3.45 -3.94
N PRO A 28 -15.32 -2.64 -4.26
CA PRO A 28 -14.07 -2.65 -3.50
C PRO A 28 -14.28 -2.16 -2.07
N VAL A 29 -13.55 -2.77 -1.13
CA VAL A 29 -13.43 -2.22 0.22
C VAL A 29 -12.47 -1.03 0.18
N LYS A 30 -12.85 0.07 0.83
CA LYS A 30 -12.08 1.32 0.84
C LYS A 30 -11.42 1.52 2.19
N TYR A 31 -10.16 1.94 2.17
CA TYR A 31 -9.38 2.29 3.37
C TYR A 31 -8.84 3.70 3.22
N GLU A 32 -9.16 4.58 4.17
CA GLU A 32 -8.54 5.91 4.28
C GLU A 32 -7.34 5.80 5.21
N VAL A 33 -6.13 6.06 4.68
CA VAL A 33 -4.88 5.81 5.39
C VAL A 33 -3.89 6.95 5.19
N GLU A 34 -3.06 7.20 6.20
CA GLU A 34 -1.83 7.97 6.04
C GLU A 34 -0.76 7.04 5.47
N ALA A 35 -0.19 7.40 4.32
CA ALA A 35 0.81 6.60 3.63
C ALA A 35 2.09 7.38 3.33
N TRP A 36 3.22 6.67 3.28
CA TRP A 36 4.44 7.17 2.66
C TRP A 36 4.35 6.97 1.15
N CYS A 37 4.29 8.07 0.41
CA CYS A 37 4.06 8.09 -1.03
C CYS A 37 5.41 8.32 -1.75
N VAL A 38 5.84 7.37 -2.56
CA VAL A 38 7.14 7.37 -3.28
C VAL A 38 6.87 7.33 -4.77
N GLY A 39 7.28 8.37 -5.50
CA GLY A 39 7.25 8.39 -6.96
C GLY A 39 8.51 7.77 -7.56
N GLY A 40 8.37 7.04 -8.67
CA GLY A 40 9.49 6.52 -9.46
C GLY A 40 9.11 6.35 -10.94
N ASP A 41 10.06 5.88 -11.75
CA ASP A 41 9.91 5.78 -13.23
C ASP A 41 8.79 4.83 -13.69
N TYR A 42 8.26 4.00 -12.78
CA TYR A 42 7.22 2.99 -13.06
C TYR A 42 5.86 3.31 -12.39
N GLY A 43 5.70 4.49 -11.79
CA GLY A 43 4.46 4.92 -11.11
C GLY A 43 4.66 5.38 -9.67
N ILE A 44 3.56 5.59 -8.94
CA ILE A 44 3.59 6.00 -7.54
C ILE A 44 3.25 4.81 -6.65
N ARG A 45 4.08 4.54 -5.64
CA ARG A 45 3.83 3.51 -4.63
C ARG A 45 3.58 4.12 -3.27
N ALA A 46 2.59 3.61 -2.56
CA ALA A 46 2.25 3.97 -1.20
C ALA A 46 2.56 2.81 -0.24
N PHE A 47 3.11 3.16 0.91
CA PHE A 47 3.38 2.26 2.02
C PHE A 47 2.60 2.74 3.23
N PHE A 48 1.90 1.86 3.94
CA PHE A 48 1.04 2.25 5.08
C PHE A 48 0.74 1.08 5.99
N PHE A 49 0.05 1.38 7.11
CA PHE A 49 -0.42 0.38 8.06
C PHE A 49 -1.94 0.33 8.12
N ILE A 50 -2.49 -0.88 8.18
CA ILE A 50 -3.88 -1.13 8.59
C ILE A 50 -3.80 -1.97 9.87
N GLY A 51 -4.06 -1.36 11.01
CA GLY A 51 -3.82 -2.00 12.32
C GLY A 51 -2.34 -2.37 12.49
N ASP A 52 -2.05 -3.66 12.66
CA ASP A 52 -0.70 -4.22 12.80
C ASP A 52 -0.10 -4.72 11.46
N MET A 53 -0.84 -4.59 10.36
CA MET A 53 -0.43 -5.10 9.06
C MET A 53 0.24 -4.00 8.24
N PHE A 54 1.39 -4.32 7.66
CA PHE A 54 2.02 -3.45 6.68
C PHE A 54 1.48 -3.74 5.29
N CYS A 55 1.05 -2.70 4.57
CA CYS A 55 0.41 -2.78 3.29
C CYS A 55 1.12 -1.90 2.26
N THR A 56 1.06 -2.33 1.00
CA THR A 56 1.49 -1.54 -0.15
C THR A 56 0.34 -1.29 -1.09
N ALA A 57 0.29 -0.11 -1.70
CA ALA A 57 -0.62 0.19 -2.79
C ALA A 57 0.16 0.83 -3.95
N ASP A 58 -0.26 0.54 -5.16
CA ASP A 58 0.19 1.23 -6.36
C ASP A 58 -0.88 2.26 -6.70
N GLY A 59 -0.47 3.40 -7.25
CA GLY A 59 -1.38 4.49 -7.58
C GLY A 59 -1.06 5.17 -8.90
N ASP A 60 -2.12 5.63 -9.54
CA ASP A 60 -2.13 6.42 -10.77
C ASP A 60 -3.30 7.40 -10.74
N ASP A 61 -3.09 8.65 -11.18
CA ASP A 61 -4.10 9.73 -11.23
C ASP A 61 -4.99 9.87 -9.97
N GLY A 62 -4.42 9.64 -8.79
CA GLY A 62 -5.11 9.75 -7.49
C GLY A 62 -5.97 8.54 -7.11
N HIS A 63 -5.98 7.49 -7.92
CA HIS A 63 -6.57 6.19 -7.58
C HIS A 63 -5.49 5.24 -7.06
N TRP A 64 -5.74 4.58 -5.93
CA TRP A 64 -4.76 3.68 -5.28
C TRP A 64 -5.34 2.29 -5.11
N TRP A 65 -4.68 1.27 -5.66
CA TRP A 65 -5.10 -0.12 -5.52
C TRP A 65 -4.16 -0.86 -4.57
N LEU A 66 -4.75 -1.61 -3.64
CA LEU A 66 -3.98 -2.44 -2.72
C LEU A 66 -3.21 -3.50 -3.52
N VAL A 67 -1.89 -3.54 -3.35
CA VAL A 67 -1.01 -4.51 -4.00
C VAL A 67 -0.75 -5.63 -3.00
N ASN A 68 -0.99 -6.86 -3.47
CA ASN A 68 -0.84 -8.16 -2.79
C ASN A 68 -0.31 -8.16 -1.34
N ARG A 69 -1.13 -8.76 -0.48
CA ARG A 69 -0.84 -9.25 0.88
C ARG A 69 -0.24 -8.21 1.80
N CYS A 70 -1.09 -7.62 2.63
CA CYS A 70 -0.63 -6.98 3.83
C CYS A 70 0.04 -8.01 4.74
N SER A 71 1.27 -7.73 5.18
CA SER A 71 2.09 -8.68 5.91
C SER A 71 2.18 -8.30 7.38
N LYS A 72 1.84 -9.26 8.25
CA LYS A 72 2.18 -9.18 9.68
C LYS A 72 3.62 -9.66 9.85
N GLY A 73 4.47 -8.83 10.46
CA GLY A 73 5.81 -9.25 10.89
C GLY A 73 7.01 -8.67 10.15
N TRP A 74 6.83 -8.02 8.99
CA TRP A 74 7.92 -7.32 8.28
C TRP A 74 8.09 -5.85 8.72
N LEU A 75 7.40 -5.47 9.80
CA LEU A 75 7.38 -4.11 10.33
C LEU A 75 8.80 -3.58 10.58
N LYS A 76 9.70 -4.44 11.05
CA LYS A 76 11.06 -4.07 11.41
C LYS A 76 11.91 -3.81 10.18
N GLU A 77 11.94 -4.77 9.26
CA GLU A 77 12.72 -4.73 8.01
C GLU A 77 12.29 -3.56 7.13
N ILE A 78 10.99 -3.26 7.11
CA ILE A 78 10.45 -2.17 6.29
C ILE A 78 10.64 -0.81 6.95
N LYS A 79 10.54 -0.70 8.29
CA LYS A 79 10.97 0.51 8.98
C LYS A 79 12.45 0.79 8.76
N GLU A 80 13.29 -0.23 8.82
CA GLU A 80 14.72 -0.12 8.53
C GLU A 80 14.96 0.33 7.09
N ALA A 81 14.24 -0.22 6.11
CA ALA A 81 14.30 0.23 4.72
C ALA A 81 13.84 1.70 4.55
N ILE A 82 12.73 2.10 5.18
CA ILE A 82 12.22 3.48 5.15
C ILE A 82 13.26 4.45 5.74
N VAL A 83 13.82 4.12 6.91
CA VAL A 83 14.86 4.93 7.57
C VAL A 83 16.12 5.02 6.70
N ALA A 84 16.54 3.92 6.08
CA ALA A 84 17.69 3.92 5.18
C ALA A 84 17.49 4.85 3.97
N VAL A 85 16.26 4.98 3.45
CA VAL A 85 15.95 5.95 2.40
C VAL A 85 15.98 7.38 2.92
N GLU A 86 15.44 7.64 4.12
CA GLU A 86 15.43 8.99 4.72
C GLU A 86 16.83 9.51 5.06
N LEU A 87 17.76 8.65 5.47
CA LEU A 87 19.14 9.05 5.78
C LEU A 87 20.00 9.32 4.53
N ASN A 88 19.57 8.85 3.36
CA ASN A 88 20.29 8.98 2.10
C ASN A 88 19.63 9.98 1.12
N SER A 89 18.61 10.72 1.57
CA SER A 89 17.90 11.77 0.81
C SER A 89 18.16 13.15 1.41
#